data_AF-A0A1A8C996-F1
#
_entry.id   AF-A0A1A8C996-F1
#
_cell.length_a   1.000
_cell.length_b   1.000
_cell.length_c   1.000
_cell.angle_alpha   90.00
_cell.angle_beta   90.00
_cell.angle_gamma   90.00
#
_symmetry.space_group_name_H-M   'P 1'
#
loop_
_entity.id
_entity.type
_entity.pdbx_description
1 polymer ?
#
loop_
_entity_poly.entity_id
_entity_poly.type
_entity_poly.pdbx_seq_one_letter_code
_entity_poly.pdbx_strand_id
1 'polypeptide(L)'
;VPYKQVQPAAPKKVFRAKYISTELGMRERLFVGVLTSKSTINTLGVAVNRTINHHFDTVVFFTGSRNRKVPHGMFVVSHGDDRLIWNMFQTIRYIFDHYINEYDWFYFIQDDAYTEADRIKTLVEHLSMDRELYLGRPEEFIGGEMEG
;
A
#
# COMPACT_ATOMS: atom_id res chain seq x y z
N VAL A 1 -4.74 41.56 44.86
CA VAL A 1 -5.28 41.28 43.52
C VAL A 1 -5.19 39.78 43.28
N PRO A 2 -6.29 39.04 43.07
CA PRO A 2 -6.21 37.60 42.92
C PRO A 2 -5.74 37.23 41.51
N TYR A 3 -4.76 36.32 41.45
CA TYR A 3 -4.16 35.79 40.23
C TYR A 3 -5.17 34.95 39.44
N LYS A 4 -5.37 35.27 38.16
CA LYS A 4 -6.28 34.54 37.26
C LYS A 4 -5.48 33.49 36.49
N GLN A 5 -5.75 32.21 36.74
CA GLN A 5 -5.13 31.12 35.97
C GLN A 5 -5.52 31.23 34.49
N VAL A 6 -4.50 31.30 33.62
CA VAL A 6 -4.68 31.26 32.18
C VAL A 6 -5.02 29.83 31.78
N GLN A 7 -6.24 29.60 31.31
CA GLN A 7 -6.65 28.30 30.79
C GLN A 7 -5.82 27.98 29.54
N PRO A 8 -5.26 26.75 29.42
CA PRO A 8 -4.54 26.36 28.23
C PRO A 8 -5.52 26.34 27.05
N ALA A 9 -5.20 27.11 26.00
CA ALA A 9 -5.99 27.16 24.79
C ALA A 9 -6.11 25.75 24.19
N ALA A 10 -7.34 25.36 23.83
CA ALA A 10 -7.61 24.08 23.21
C ALA A 10 -6.72 23.89 21.96
N PRO A 11 -6.13 22.69 21.75
CA PRO A 11 -5.25 22.45 20.62
C PRO A 11 -6.04 22.69 19.32
N LYS A 12 -5.55 23.61 18.48
CA LYS A 12 -6.10 23.83 17.14
C LYS A 12 -6.07 22.50 16.39
N LYS A 13 -7.21 22.04 15.90
CA LYS A 13 -7.29 20.87 15.02
C LYS A 13 -6.37 21.12 13.83
N VAL A 14 -5.28 20.36 13.77
CA VAL A 14 -4.39 20.36 12.61
C VAL A 14 -5.15 19.65 11.50
N PHE A 15 -5.76 20.43 10.59
CA PHE A 15 -6.29 19.89 9.36
C PHE A 15 -5.09 19.48 8.50
N ARG A 16 -4.81 18.17 8.45
CA ARG A 16 -3.86 17.62 7.49
C ARG A 16 -4.45 17.86 6.09
N ALA A 17 -3.69 18.51 5.21
CA ALA A 17 -4.10 18.89 3.86
C ALA A 17 -4.29 17.68 2.94
N LYS A 18 -5.34 16.90 3.19
CA LYS A 18 -5.73 15.70 2.45
C LYS A 18 -7.17 15.96 2.00
N TYR A 19 -7.55 16.49 0.83
CA TYR A 19 -6.87 16.80 -0.42
C TYR A 19 -7.79 17.73 -1.26
N ILE A 20 -7.30 18.88 -1.73
CA ILE A 20 -8.00 19.66 -2.77
C ILE A 20 -8.05 18.86 -4.09
N SER A 21 -7.03 18.03 -4.37
CA SER A 21 -6.98 17.14 -5.54
C SER A 21 -8.16 16.16 -5.62
N THR A 22 -8.57 15.55 -4.51
CA THR A 22 -9.72 14.63 -4.48
C THR A 22 -11.04 15.35 -4.77
N GLU A 23 -11.23 16.57 -4.26
CA GLU A 23 -12.42 17.39 -4.55
C GLU A 23 -12.45 17.90 -6.00
N LEU A 24 -11.29 18.03 -6.64
CA LEU A 24 -11.15 18.30 -8.08
C LEU A 24 -11.18 17.03 -8.96
N GLY A 25 -11.38 15.83 -8.39
CA GLY A 25 -11.39 14.57 -9.13
C GLY A 25 -10.03 14.15 -9.69
N MET A 26 -8.94 14.69 -9.16
CA MET A 26 -7.58 14.30 -9.53
C MET A 26 -7.21 12.99 -8.82
N ARG A 27 -6.94 11.94 -9.60
CA ARG A 27 -6.43 10.66 -9.12
C ARG A 27 -4.94 10.76 -8.80
N GLU A 28 -4.51 10.02 -7.78
CA GLU A 28 -3.09 9.80 -7.55
C GLU A 28 -2.56 8.82 -8.61
N ARG A 29 -1.31 8.98 -9.06
CA ARG A 29 -0.85 8.20 -10.22
C ARG A 29 -0.61 6.73 -9.91
N LEU A 30 -0.10 6.40 -8.72
CA LEU A 30 0.43 5.06 -8.44
C LEU A 30 0.09 4.57 -7.04
N PHE A 31 -0.59 3.43 -6.98
CA PHE A 31 -0.76 2.62 -5.78
C PHE A 31 0.34 1.55 -5.71
N VAL A 32 0.94 1.35 -4.53
CA VAL A 32 1.94 0.29 -4.30
C VAL A 32 1.44 -0.73 -3.28
N GLY A 33 1.27 -1.98 -3.73
CA GLY A 33 0.91 -3.13 -2.91
C GLY A 33 2.08 -4.08 -2.70
N VAL A 34 2.45 -4.32 -1.43
CA VAL A 34 3.51 -5.26 -1.05
C VAL A 34 2.89 -6.52 -0.47
N LEU A 35 3.07 -7.67 -1.14
CA LEU A 35 2.68 -8.98 -0.64
C LEU A 35 3.73 -9.49 0.34
N THR A 36 3.30 -9.85 1.55
CA THR A 36 4.17 -10.29 2.64
C THR A 36 3.49 -11.36 3.48
N SER A 37 4.25 -12.02 4.34
CA SER A 37 3.78 -13.11 5.19
C SER A 37 3.86 -12.74 6.68
N LYS A 38 3.20 -13.54 7.51
CA LYS A 38 3.33 -13.45 8.97
C LYS A 38 4.77 -13.56 9.47
N SER A 39 5.60 -14.37 8.81
CA SER A 39 7.00 -14.56 9.21
C SER A 39 7.91 -13.41 8.74
N THR A 40 7.59 -12.77 7.61
CA THR A 40 8.48 -11.80 6.96
C THR A 40 8.08 -10.33 7.13
N ILE A 41 6.83 -10.04 7.52
CA ILE A 41 6.33 -8.66 7.74
C ILE A 41 7.22 -7.85 8.71
N ASN A 42 7.73 -8.47 9.77
CA ASN A 42 8.53 -7.80 10.80
C ASN A 42 10.02 -7.69 10.44
N THR A 43 10.44 -8.29 9.33
CA THR A 43 11.82 -8.31 8.85
C THR A 43 11.91 -7.67 7.47
N LEU A 44 11.56 -8.42 6.42
CA LEU A 44 11.59 -7.96 5.03
C LEU A 44 10.58 -6.85 4.78
N GLY A 45 9.34 -7.00 5.27
CA GLY A 45 8.32 -5.95 5.13
C GLY A 45 8.76 -4.62 5.74
N VAL A 46 9.42 -4.64 6.89
CA VAL A 46 10.01 -3.45 7.52
C VAL A 46 11.13 -2.86 6.67
N ALA A 47 12.00 -3.70 6.10
CA ALA A 47 13.09 -3.26 5.24
C ALA A 47 12.55 -2.56 3.98
N VAL A 48 11.60 -3.20 3.28
CA VAL A 48 10.90 -2.62 2.12
C VAL A 48 10.22 -1.31 2.48
N ASN A 49 9.49 -1.26 3.59
CA ASN A 49 8.83 -0.03 4.01
C ASN A 49 9.83 1.12 4.23
N ARG A 50 10.97 0.85 4.88
CA ARG A 50 12.00 1.88 5.10
C ARG A 50 12.60 2.39 3.80
N THR A 51 12.73 1.55 2.78
CA THR A 51 13.37 1.93 1.51
C THR A 51 12.43 2.60 0.52
N ILE A 52 11.14 2.24 0.48
CA ILE A 52 10.23 2.77 -0.57
C ILE A 52 9.17 3.76 -0.06
N ASN A 53 8.81 3.74 1.22
CA ASN A 53 7.68 4.52 1.74
C ASN A 53 7.85 6.05 1.64
N HIS A 54 9.08 6.53 1.48
CA HIS A 54 9.34 7.96 1.31
C HIS A 54 9.32 8.41 -0.16
N HIS A 55 9.28 7.48 -1.11
CA HIS A 55 9.20 7.76 -2.55
C HIS A 55 7.76 7.73 -3.09
N PHE A 56 6.88 6.98 -2.43
CA PHE A 56 5.49 6.77 -2.84
C PHE A 56 4.51 7.39 -1.84
N ASP A 57 3.38 7.90 -2.35
CA ASP A 57 2.33 8.50 -1.53
C ASP A 57 1.58 7.46 -0.70
N THR A 58 1.35 6.28 -1.29
CA THR A 58 0.62 5.17 -0.68
C THR A 58 1.33 3.85 -0.89
N VAL A 59 1.71 3.21 0.23
CA VAL A 59 2.26 1.85 0.28
C VAL A 59 1.43 1.02 1.24
N VAL A 60 0.86 -0.09 0.75
CA VAL A 60 0.01 -1.00 1.54
C VAL A 60 0.62 -2.38 1.55
N PHE A 61 0.75 -2.97 2.73
CA PHE A 61 1.26 -4.32 2.92
C PHE A 61 0.10 -5.29 3.10
N PHE A 62 0.10 -6.37 2.34
CA PHE A 62 -0.95 -7.38 2.34
C PHE A 62 -0.41 -8.70 2.87
N THR A 63 -1.12 -9.30 3.81
CA THR A 63 -0.74 -10.59 4.38
C THR A 63 -1.94 -11.51 4.57
N GLY A 64 -1.72 -12.81 4.36
CA GLY A 64 -2.75 -13.82 4.58
C GLY A 64 -3.13 -13.93 6.05
N SER A 65 -2.14 -13.88 6.94
CA SER A 65 -2.33 -14.16 8.35
C SER A 65 -2.58 -12.90 9.16
N ARG A 66 -3.49 -12.97 10.14
CA ARG A 66 -3.69 -11.87 11.09
C ARG A 66 -2.52 -11.78 12.06
N ASN A 67 -1.73 -10.72 11.93
CA ASN A 67 -0.62 -10.46 12.85
C ASN A 67 -1.11 -9.77 14.13
N ARG A 68 -0.72 -10.30 15.30
CA ARG A 68 -1.04 -9.68 16.60
C ARG A 68 -0.33 -8.35 16.81
N LYS A 69 0.81 -8.14 16.15
CA LYS A 69 1.61 -6.92 16.19
C LYS A 69 2.03 -6.56 14.77
N VAL A 70 1.53 -5.44 14.28
CA VAL A 70 1.94 -4.83 13.02
C VAL A 70 3.08 -3.85 13.32
N PRO A 71 4.15 -3.80 12.50
CA PRO A 71 5.21 -2.82 12.70
C PRO A 71 4.66 -1.38 12.70
N HIS A 72 5.21 -0.53 13.56
CA HIS A 72 4.73 0.84 13.69
C HIS A 72 4.90 1.64 12.39
N GLY A 73 3.86 2.39 12.03
CA GLY A 73 3.86 3.26 10.85
C GLY A 73 3.63 2.55 9.52
N MET A 74 3.40 1.23 9.52
CA MET A 74 3.02 0.48 8.31
C MET A 74 1.51 0.33 8.22
N PHE A 75 0.95 0.51 7.02
CA PHE A 75 -0.43 0.18 6.73
C PHE A 75 -0.51 -1.27 6.26
N VAL A 76 -1.11 -2.14 7.08
CA VAL A 76 -1.16 -3.59 6.85
C VAL A 76 -2.60 -4.07 6.79
N VAL A 77 -2.92 -4.79 5.72
CA VAL A 77 -4.20 -5.45 5.50
C VAL A 77 -4.00 -6.96 5.66
N SER A 78 -4.81 -7.58 6.50
CA SER A 78 -4.79 -9.03 6.72
C SER A 78 -6.07 -9.67 6.19
N HIS A 79 -5.95 -10.62 5.27
CA HIS A 79 -7.10 -11.28 4.64
C HIS A 79 -7.65 -12.49 5.43
N GLY A 80 -6.88 -13.02 6.37
CA GLY A 80 -7.29 -14.13 7.23
C GLY A 80 -7.08 -15.52 6.65
N ASP A 81 -6.38 -15.65 5.53
CA ASP A 81 -6.09 -16.91 4.85
C ASP A 81 -4.67 -16.89 4.24
N ASP A 82 -3.84 -17.85 4.63
CA ASP A 82 -2.43 -17.94 4.26
C ASP A 82 -2.17 -18.61 2.91
N ARG A 83 -3.20 -19.12 2.22
CA ARG A 83 -3.04 -19.70 0.88
C ARG A 83 -2.68 -18.60 -0.11
N LEU A 84 -1.56 -18.76 -0.81
CA LEU A 84 -1.01 -17.74 -1.72
C LEU A 84 -2.04 -17.24 -2.74
N ILE A 85 -2.77 -18.17 -3.37
CA ILE A 85 -3.81 -17.83 -4.38
C ILE A 85 -4.91 -16.97 -3.76
N TRP A 86 -5.38 -17.38 -2.59
CA TRP A 86 -6.49 -16.70 -1.93
C TRP A 86 -6.06 -15.34 -1.39
N ASN A 87 -4.85 -15.25 -0.84
CA ASN A 87 -4.27 -13.99 -0.39
C ASN A 87 -4.15 -12.99 -1.55
N MET A 88 -3.66 -13.43 -2.71
CA MET A 88 -3.58 -12.60 -3.92
C MET A 88 -4.97 -12.18 -4.40
N PHE A 89 -5.93 -13.11 -4.50
CA PHE A 89 -7.31 -12.80 -4.90
C PHE A 89 -7.96 -11.77 -3.97
N GLN A 90 -7.84 -11.96 -2.65
CA GLN A 90 -8.39 -11.02 -1.67
C GLN A 90 -7.67 -9.66 -1.70
N THR A 91 -6.37 -9.63 -2.04
CA THR A 91 -5.61 -8.39 -2.25
C THR A 91 -6.20 -7.60 -3.42
N ILE A 92 -6.38 -8.25 -4.58
CA ILE A 92 -6.97 -7.62 -5.77
C ILE A 92 -8.39 -7.14 -5.48
N ARG A 93 -9.21 -7.97 -4.81
CA ARG A 93 -10.57 -7.58 -4.41
C ARG A 93 -10.56 -6.36 -3.49
N TYR A 94 -9.70 -6.35 -2.47
CA TYR A 94 -9.60 -5.22 -1.55
C TYR A 94 -9.23 -3.92 -2.28
N ILE A 95 -8.28 -4.00 -3.22
CA ILE A 95 -7.88 -2.84 -4.03
C ILE A 95 -9.02 -2.38 -4.94
N PHE A 96 -9.73 -3.32 -5.55
CA PHE A 96 -10.89 -3.01 -6.36
C PHE A 96 -11.96 -2.26 -5.55
N ASP A 97 -12.25 -2.73 -4.34
CA ASP A 97 -13.30 -2.15 -3.49
C ASP A 97 -12.91 -0.78 -2.90
N HIS A 98 -11.61 -0.50 -2.68
CA HIS A 98 -11.16 0.69 -1.93
C HIS A 98 -10.39 1.72 -2.76
N TYR A 99 -9.67 1.31 -3.82
CA TYR A 99 -8.66 2.15 -4.46
C TYR A 99 -8.83 2.29 -5.98
N ILE A 100 -9.71 1.51 -6.62
CA ILE A 100 -9.87 1.50 -8.09
C ILE A 100 -10.22 2.88 -8.68
N ASN A 101 -10.89 3.73 -7.90
CA ASN A 101 -11.30 5.06 -8.32
C ASN A 101 -10.32 6.16 -7.91
N GLU A 102 -9.34 5.84 -7.07
CA GLU A 102 -8.39 6.78 -6.48
C GLU A 102 -7.05 6.82 -7.24
N TYR A 103 -6.67 5.70 -7.87
CA TYR A 103 -5.38 5.55 -8.54
C TYR A 103 -5.50 5.14 -10.01
N ASP A 104 -4.54 5.61 -10.81
CA ASP A 104 -4.46 5.27 -12.24
C ASP A 104 -3.69 3.97 -12.49
N TRP A 105 -2.60 3.75 -11.73
CA TRP A 105 -1.71 2.60 -11.87
C TRP A 105 -1.55 1.85 -10.55
N PHE A 106 -1.38 0.53 -10.65
CA PHE A 106 -1.21 -0.36 -9.51
C PHE A 106 0.07 -1.17 -9.70
N TYR A 107 1.00 -1.05 -8.75
CA TYR A 107 2.25 -1.79 -8.73
C TYR A 107 2.26 -2.79 -7.58
N PHE A 108 2.52 -4.06 -7.91
CA PHE A 108 2.56 -5.16 -6.96
C PHE A 108 3.96 -5.73 -6.85
N ILE A 109 4.40 -6.02 -5.63
CA ILE A 109 5.70 -6.62 -5.36
C ILE A 109 5.65 -7.55 -4.16
N GLN A 110 6.50 -8.57 -4.12
CA GLN A 110 6.75 -9.37 -2.92
C GLN A 110 7.78 -8.69 -2.01
N ASP A 111 7.74 -8.97 -0.71
CA ASP A 111 8.62 -8.32 0.26
C ASP A 111 10.10 -8.78 0.20
N ASP A 112 10.41 -9.82 -0.56
CA ASP A 112 11.77 -10.29 -0.84
C ASP A 112 12.41 -9.67 -2.10
N ALA A 113 11.67 -8.83 -2.83
CA ALA A 113 12.17 -8.15 -4.01
C ALA A 113 12.62 -6.70 -3.72
N TYR A 114 13.65 -6.27 -4.44
CA TYR A 114 14.16 -4.90 -4.38
C TYR A 114 13.45 -4.02 -5.43
N THR A 115 12.96 -2.85 -5.01
CA THR A 115 12.41 -1.82 -5.89
C THR A 115 13.35 -0.61 -5.94
N GLU A 116 13.71 -0.17 -7.14
CA GLU A 116 14.26 1.17 -7.36
C GLU A 116 13.06 2.10 -7.60
N ALA A 117 12.66 2.83 -6.56
CA ALA A 117 11.37 3.52 -6.51
C ALA A 117 11.26 4.68 -7.51
N ASP A 118 12.35 5.43 -7.71
CA ASP A 118 12.38 6.57 -8.61
C ASP A 118 12.21 6.17 -10.08
N ARG A 119 12.74 5.01 -10.49
CA ARG A 119 12.51 4.45 -11.84
C ARG A 119 11.08 4.01 -12.04
N ILE A 120 10.44 3.39 -11.04
CA ILE A 120 9.02 3.02 -11.14
C ILE A 120 8.17 4.29 -11.29
N LYS A 121 8.45 5.33 -10.51
CA LYS A 121 7.76 6.61 -10.62
C LYS A 121 7.96 7.24 -12.01
N THR A 122 9.21 7.30 -12.47
CA THR A 122 9.54 7.81 -13.80
C THR A 122 8.85 7.02 -14.89
N LEU A 123 8.82 5.68 -14.81
CA LEU A 123 8.12 4.84 -15.77
C LEU A 123 6.64 5.20 -15.84
N VAL A 124 5.97 5.21 -14.69
CA VAL A 124 4.53 5.51 -14.57
C VAL A 124 4.20 6.93 -15.06
N GLU A 125 5.11 7.89 -14.87
CA GLU A 125 4.93 9.25 -15.38
C GLU A 125 4.85 9.34 -16.91
N HIS A 126 5.44 8.39 -17.62
CA HIS A 126 5.43 8.31 -19.08
C HIS A 126 4.33 7.39 -19.63
N LEU A 127 3.59 6.68 -18.78
CA LEU A 127 2.47 5.84 -19.22
C LEU A 127 1.21 6.68 -19.44
N SER A 128 0.47 6.32 -20.48
CA SER A 128 -0.82 6.93 -20.81
C SER A 128 -1.95 5.99 -20.42
N MET A 129 -3.01 6.55 -19.84
CA MET A 129 -4.19 5.81 -19.36
C MET A 129 -5.16 5.41 -20.48
N ASP A 130 -4.89 5.81 -21.72
CA ASP A 130 -5.68 5.43 -22.90
C ASP A 130 -5.47 3.96 -23.31
N ARG A 131 -4.58 3.24 -22.62
CA ARG A 131 -4.20 1.86 -22.93
C ARG A 131 -4.29 0.98 -21.70
N GLU A 132 -4.85 -0.21 -21.90
CA GLU A 132 -4.77 -1.30 -20.93
C GLU A 132 -3.36 -1.90 -20.97
N LEU A 133 -2.61 -1.77 -19.88
CA LEU A 133 -1.25 -2.29 -19.78
C LEU A 133 -1.13 -3.22 -18.58
N TYR A 134 -0.53 -4.39 -18.83
CA TYR A 134 -0.06 -5.31 -17.80
C TYR A 134 1.42 -5.55 -18.04
N LEU A 135 2.25 -5.12 -17.09
CA LEU A 135 3.71 -5.18 -17.17
C LEU A 135 4.25 -5.98 -15.99
N GLY A 136 5.28 -6.77 -16.25
CA GLY A 136 5.94 -7.55 -15.22
C GLY A 136 6.81 -8.65 -15.81
N ARG A 137 7.43 -9.42 -14.93
CA ARG A 137 8.06 -10.68 -15.30
C ARG A 137 7.03 -11.79 -15.16
N PRO A 138 6.79 -12.60 -16.20
CA PRO A 138 5.99 -13.80 -16.03
C PRO A 138 6.74 -14.75 -15.10
N GLU A 139 6.08 -15.17 -14.03
CA GLU A 139 6.57 -16.19 -13.10
C GLU A 139 5.70 -17.44 -13.26
N GLU A 140 6.33 -18.61 -13.23
CA GLU A 140 5.58 -19.86 -13.21
C GLU A 140 4.89 -19.99 -11.85
N PHE A 141 3.58 -20.20 -11.91
CA PHE A 141 2.77 -20.32 -10.72
C PHE A 141 2.96 -21.72 -10.11
N ILE A 142 3.65 -21.79 -8.98
CA ILE A 142 3.84 -23.04 -8.21
C ILE A 142 2.54 -23.33 -7.42
N GLY A 143 1.47 -23.62 -8.14
CA GLY A 143 0.17 -23.99 -7.57
C GLY A 143 -0.59 -25.01 -8.41
N GLY A 144 0.11 -25.70 -9.32
CA GLY A 144 -0.43 -26.61 -10.32
C GLY A 144 -1.00 -27.94 -9.80
N GLU A 145 -1.12 -28.15 -8.50
CA GLU A 145 -1.83 -29.30 -7.93
C GLU A 145 -2.87 -28.80 -6.93
N MET A 146 -3.95 -28.24 -7.45
CA MET A 146 -5.23 -28.27 -6.75
C MET A 146 -6.00 -29.46 -7.32
N GLU A 147 -5.91 -30.62 -6.67
CA GLU A 147 -6.87 -31.71 -6.89
C GLU A 147 -8.28 -31.16 -6.59
N GLY A 148 -9.13 -31.16 -7.63
CA GLY A 148 -10.55 -30.80 -7.53
C GLY A 148 -11.41 -31.94 -7.02
#